data_AF-A0A9D3M1N0-F1
#
_entry.id   AF-A0A9D3M1N0-F1
#
_cell.length_a   1.000
_cell.length_b   1.000
_cell.length_c   1.000
_cell.angle_alpha   90.00
_cell.angle_beta   90.00
_cell.angle_gamma   90.00
#
_symmetry.space_group_name_H-M   'P 1'
#
loop_
_entity.id
_entity.type
_entity.pdbx_description
1 polymer ?
#
loop_
_entity_poly.entity_id
_entity_poly.type
_entity_poly.pdbx_seq_one_letter_code
_entity_poly.pdbx_strand_id
1 'polypeptide(L)'
;MEMLDAFSTTIHIPNISTGEHLVEALELLGSFKDSERAMITKEVKGKRVWIGIKKLLMLIEMSLQMHPEYRVKKFLALLREEGALDGGNNILM
;
A
#
# COMPACT_ATOMS: atom_id res chain seq x y z
N MET A 1 -29.49 22.84 2.11
CA MET A 1 -28.37 22.70 3.05
C MET A 1 -27.59 21.48 2.63
N GLU A 2 -26.34 21.66 2.21
CA GLU A 2 -25.46 20.53 1.96
C GLU A 2 -24.89 20.04 3.30
N MET A 3 -24.72 18.73 3.45
CA MET A 3 -24.33 18.11 4.73
C MET A 3 -23.02 18.67 5.30
N LEU A 4 -22.11 19.16 4.45
CA LEU A 4 -20.81 19.70 4.84
C LEU A 4 -20.91 21.06 5.55
N ASP A 5 -21.94 21.87 5.25
CA ASP A 5 -22.14 23.19 5.85
C ASP A 5 -22.45 23.10 7.37
N ALA A 6 -22.80 21.91 7.86
CA ALA A 6 -23.09 21.66 9.28
C ALA A 6 -21.83 21.42 10.13
N PHE A 7 -20.68 21.11 9.52
CA PHE A 7 -19.44 20.81 10.23
C PHE A 7 -18.55 22.05 10.34
N SER A 8 -17.94 22.26 11.51
CA SER A 8 -17.06 23.42 11.74
C SER A 8 -15.74 23.38 10.96
N THR A 9 -15.29 22.19 10.55
CA THR A 9 -14.05 22.00 9.79
C THR A 9 -14.04 20.65 9.07
N THR A 10 -13.11 20.49 8.13
CA THR A 10 -12.87 19.25 7.40
C THR A 10 -11.38 18.89 7.49
N ILE A 11 -11.09 17.64 7.83
CA ILE A 11 -9.72 17.10 7.84
C ILE A 11 -9.66 15.98 6.81
N HIS A 12 -8.76 16.09 5.83
CA HIS A 12 -8.53 15.05 4.83
C HIS A 12 -7.58 13.98 5.38
N ILE A 13 -7.99 12.72 5.30
CA ILE A 13 -7.15 11.57 5.63
C ILE A 13 -6.72 10.92 4.31
N PRO A 14 -5.48 11.16 3.83
CA PRO A 14 -5.04 10.66 2.54
C PRO A 14 -4.64 9.18 2.59
N ASN A 15 -4.63 8.54 1.43
CA ASN A 15 -4.01 7.24 1.23
C ASN A 15 -2.47 7.34 1.29
N ILE A 16 -1.80 6.19 1.51
CA ILE A 16 -0.35 6.07 1.32
C ILE A 16 -0.07 6.24 -0.16
N SER A 17 0.81 7.20 -0.50
CA SER A 17 1.00 7.67 -1.88
C SER A 17 2.40 7.48 -2.48
N THR A 18 3.36 7.03 -1.67
CA THR A 18 4.76 6.83 -2.06
C THR A 18 5.24 5.44 -1.66
N GLY A 19 6.23 4.92 -2.40
CA GLY A 19 6.88 3.66 -2.07
C GLY A 19 7.59 3.72 -0.71
N GLU A 20 8.17 4.87 -0.36
CA GLU A 20 8.87 5.10 0.90
C GLU A 20 7.92 4.95 2.10
N HIS A 21 6.77 5.64 2.09
CA HIS A 21 5.78 5.51 3.17
C HIS A 21 5.15 4.12 3.23
N LEU A 22 5.02 3.44 2.08
CA LEU A 22 4.57 2.05 2.06
C LEU A 22 5.57 1.14 2.80
N VAL A 23 6.87 1.26 2.51
CA VAL A 23 7.91 0.46 3.16
C VAL A 23 8.01 0.77 4.65
N GLU A 24 7.92 2.03 5.04
CA GLU A 24 7.88 2.45 6.44
C GLU A 24 6.68 1.82 7.18
N ALA A 25 5.49 1.83 6.57
CA ALA A 25 4.32 1.16 7.13
C ALA A 25 4.56 -0.35 7.32
N LEU A 26 5.19 -1.02 6.35
CA LEU A 26 5.52 -2.46 6.46
C LEU A 26 6.54 -2.75 7.55
N GLU A 27 7.47 -1.83 7.80
CA GLU A 27 8.44 -1.91 8.90
C GLU A 27 7.78 -1.76 10.26
N LEU A 28 6.95 -0.72 10.44
CA LEU A 28 6.22 -0.49 11.69
C LEU A 28 5.22 -1.60 12.02
N LEU A 29 4.64 -2.22 10.99
CA LEU A 29 3.73 -3.37 11.14
C LEU A 29 4.47 -4.70 11.35
N GLY A 30 5.80 -4.75 11.18
CA GLY A 30 6.62 -5.94 11.39
C GLY A 30 6.23 -7.15 10.53
N SER A 31 5.56 -6.93 9.39
CA SER A 31 4.87 -8.00 8.68
C SER A 31 5.77 -8.80 7.72
N PHE A 32 6.88 -8.21 7.27
CA PHE A 32 7.85 -8.83 6.37
C PHE A 32 9.24 -8.79 6.99
N LYS A 33 10.07 -9.79 6.70
CA LYS A 33 11.49 -9.80 7.09
C LYS A 33 12.26 -8.68 6.39
N ASP A 34 13.43 -8.32 6.91
CA ASP A 34 14.27 -7.26 6.33
C ASP A 34 14.64 -7.54 4.86
N SER A 35 14.93 -8.80 4.52
CA SER A 35 15.20 -9.22 3.13
C SER A 35 13.97 -9.08 2.23
N GLU A 36 12.79 -9.37 2.74
CA GLU A 36 11.52 -9.21 2.03
C GLU A 36 11.18 -7.73 1.83
N ARG A 37 11.34 -6.90 2.87
CA ARG A 37 11.18 -5.44 2.77
C ARG A 37 12.16 -4.85 1.75
N ALA A 38 13.42 -5.29 1.72
CA ALA A 38 14.40 -4.84 0.72
C ALA A 38 13.97 -5.17 -0.73
N MET A 39 13.37 -6.35 -0.96
CA MET A 39 12.81 -6.70 -2.27
C MET A 39 11.63 -5.81 -2.65
N ILE A 40 10.72 -5.53 -1.71
CA ILE A 40 9.59 -4.63 -1.91
C ILE A 40 10.07 -3.22 -2.22
N THR A 41 11.03 -2.68 -1.44
CA THR A 41 11.63 -1.35 -1.65
C THR A 41 12.14 -1.20 -3.08
N LYS A 42 12.86 -2.20 -3.61
CA LYS A 42 13.35 -2.17 -4.99
C LYS A 42 12.21 -2.05 -6.01
N GLU A 43 11.10 -2.72 -5.77
CA GLU A 43 9.96 -2.77 -6.69
C GLU A 43 9.09 -1.50 -6.66
N VAL A 44 9.07 -0.77 -5.54
CA VAL A 44 8.24 0.44 -5.35
C VAL A 44 9.03 1.74 -5.43
N LYS A 45 10.36 1.69 -5.42
CA LYS A 45 11.23 2.87 -5.49
C LYS A 45 10.92 3.70 -6.73
N GLY A 46 10.64 4.99 -6.52
CA GLY A 46 10.33 5.93 -7.59
C GLY A 46 8.96 5.72 -8.25
N LYS A 47 8.12 4.81 -7.73
CA LYS A 47 6.75 4.59 -8.20
C LYS A 47 5.75 5.24 -7.27
N ARG A 48 4.61 5.64 -7.85
CA ARG A 48 3.45 6.07 -7.09
C ARG A 48 2.72 4.86 -6.55
N VAL A 49 2.22 5.02 -5.33
CA VAL A 49 1.34 4.07 -4.67
C VAL A 49 0.01 4.78 -4.40
N TRP A 50 -1.08 4.06 -4.27
CA TRP A 50 -2.33 4.62 -3.76
C TRP A 50 -3.13 3.56 -3.01
N ILE A 51 -2.93 3.48 -1.69
CA ILE A 51 -3.62 2.47 -0.87
C ILE A 51 -4.01 3.01 0.51
N GLY A 52 -5.24 2.71 0.92
CA GLY A 52 -5.71 2.95 2.27
C GLY A 52 -5.18 1.91 3.25
N ILE A 53 -4.87 2.31 4.48
CA ILE A 53 -4.23 1.45 5.49
C ILE A 53 -4.99 0.15 5.77
N LYS A 54 -6.33 0.17 5.83
CA LYS A 54 -7.14 -1.04 6.04
C LYS A 54 -6.99 -2.05 4.90
N LYS A 55 -6.92 -1.57 3.65
CA LYS A 55 -6.73 -2.41 2.48
C LYS A 55 -5.31 -2.99 2.48
N LEU A 56 -4.30 -2.18 2.82
CA LEU A 56 -2.92 -2.63 2.97
C LEU A 56 -2.80 -3.80 3.96
N LEU A 57 -3.39 -3.69 5.16
CA LEU A 57 -3.40 -4.75 6.16
C LEU A 57 -3.99 -6.06 5.62
N MET A 58 -5.09 -5.97 4.86
CA MET A 58 -5.71 -7.13 4.22
C MET A 58 -4.76 -7.79 3.20
N LEU A 59 -4.08 -7.01 2.36
CA LEU A 59 -3.15 -7.55 1.36
C LEU A 59 -1.92 -8.20 1.99
N ILE A 60 -1.42 -7.63 3.10
CA ILE A 60 -0.35 -8.22 3.90
C ILE A 60 -0.80 -9.60 4.40
N GLU A 61 -1.94 -9.67 5.08
CA GLU A 61 -2.45 -10.91 5.67
C GLU A 61 -2.62 -12.00 4.61
N MET A 62 -3.25 -11.66 3.48
CA MET A 62 -3.41 -12.58 2.35
C MET A 62 -2.06 -13.11 1.80
N SER A 63 -1.02 -12.28 1.84
CA SER A 63 0.31 -12.65 1.34
C SER A 63 1.06 -13.55 2.32
N LEU A 64 0.87 -13.39 3.63
CA LEU A 64 1.52 -14.18 4.66
C LEU A 64 1.05 -15.64 4.72
N GLN A 65 -0.16 -15.91 4.21
CA GLN A 65 -0.70 -17.26 4.04
C GLN A 65 0.04 -18.08 2.96
N MET A 66 0.87 -17.43 2.13
CA MET A 66 1.69 -18.12 1.15
C MET A 66 2.96 -18.70 1.78
N HIS A 67 3.51 -19.74 1.14
CA HIS A 67 4.85 -20.24 1.45
C HIS A 67 5.87 -19.08 1.42
N PRO A 68 6.85 -19.02 2.34
CA PRO A 68 7.76 -17.87 2.49
C PRO A 68 8.38 -17.35 1.19
N GLU A 69 8.74 -18.24 0.27
CA GLU A 69 9.36 -17.86 -1.02
C GLU A 69 8.42 -17.10 -1.98
N TYR A 70 7.10 -17.15 -1.78
CA TYR A 70 6.10 -16.51 -2.64
C TYR A 70 5.42 -15.29 -2.02
N ARG A 71 5.67 -14.97 -0.75
CA ARG A 71 4.96 -13.89 -0.03
C ARG A 71 5.10 -12.54 -0.70
N VAL A 72 6.33 -12.14 -1.03
CA VAL A 72 6.61 -10.86 -1.71
C VAL A 72 6.00 -10.82 -3.10
N LYS A 73 6.11 -11.91 -3.87
CA LYS A 73 5.50 -12.00 -5.20
C LYS A 73 3.99 -11.85 -5.13
N LYS A 74 3.34 -12.52 -4.16
CA LYS A 74 1.89 -12.42 -3.95
C LYS A 74 1.48 -11.01 -3.52
N PHE A 75 2.20 -10.39 -2.59
CA PHE A 75 1.92 -9.03 -2.14
C PHE A 75 1.97 -8.02 -3.28
N LEU A 76 3.04 -8.05 -4.09
CA LEU A 76 3.19 -7.15 -5.24
C LEU A 76 2.16 -7.43 -6.35
N ALA A 77 1.72 -8.67 -6.50
CA ALA A 77 0.63 -9.00 -7.42
C ALA A 77 -0.69 -8.38 -6.96
N LEU A 78 -1.06 -8.60 -5.69
CA LEU A 78 -2.26 -8.02 -5.08
C LEU A 78 -2.26 -6.49 -5.16
N LEU A 79 -1.11 -5.84 -4.89
CA LEU A 79 -1.00 -4.39 -4.95
C LEU A 79 -1.23 -3.84 -6.37
N ARG A 80 -0.86 -4.59 -7.41
CA ARG A 80 -1.15 -4.23 -8.81
C ARG A 80 -2.60 -4.53 -9.20
N GLU A 81 -3.16 -5.66 -8.76
CA GLU A 81 -4.56 -6.04 -8.99
C GLU A 81 -5.53 -5.00 -8.41
N GLU A 82 -5.19 -4.40 -7.27
CA GLU A 82 -5.95 -3.32 -6.64
C GLU A 82 -5.70 -1.93 -7.26
N GLY A 83 -4.88 -1.85 -8.32
CA GLY A 83 -4.49 -0.56 -8.94
C GLY A 83 -3.66 0.33 -8.03
N ALA A 84 -3.13 -0.21 -6.93
CA ALA A 84 -2.44 0.54 -5.88
C ALA A 84 -0.95 0.74 -6.15
N LEU A 85 -0.35 0.05 -7.12
CA LEU A 85 1.05 0.22 -7.52
C LEU A 85 1.14 0.41 -9.02
N ASP A 86 1.82 1.48 -9.42
CA ASP A 86 1.92 1.89 -10.81
C ASP A 86 2.56 0.79 -11.70
N GLY A 87 1.80 0.40 -12.72
CA GLY A 87 2.20 -0.48 -13.81
C GLY A 87 2.42 0.29 -15.11
N GLY A 88 2.85 1.56 -15.05
CA GLY A 88 3.20 2.33 -16.24
C GLY A 88 2.02 2.84 -17.08
N ASN A 89 0.80 2.93 -16.55
CA ASN A 89 -0.27 3.69 -17.18
C ASN A 89 -1.27 4.19 -16.12
N ASN A 90 -1.36 5.52 -16.02
CA ASN A 90 -2.33 6.36 -15.32
C ASN A 90 -3.11 5.69 -14.17
N ILE A 91 -2.66 5.98 -12.95
CA ILE A 91 -3.53 5.95 -11.77
C ILE A 91 -4.70 6.90 -12.06
N LEU A 92 -5.92 6.36 -12.19
CA LEU A 92 -7.14 7.17 -12.21
C LEU A 92 -7.22 7.90 -10.87
N MET A 93 -6.87 9.18 -10.88
CA MET A 93 -7.22 10.14 -9.85
C MET A 93 -8.69 10.54 -9.97
#